data_AF-A0A3A9KD44-F1
#
_entry.id   AF-A0A3A9KD44-F1
#
_cell.length_a   1.000
_cell.length_b   1.000
_cell.length_c   1.000
_cell.angle_alpha   90.00
_cell.angle_beta   90.00
_cell.angle_gamma   90.00
#
_symmetry.space_group_name_H-M   'P 1'
#
loop_
_entity.id
_entity.type
_entity.pdbx_description
1 polymer ?
#
loop_
_entity_poly.entity_id
_entity_poly.type
_entity_poly.pdbx_seq_one_letter_code
_entity_poly.pdbx_strand_id
1 'polypeptide(L)'
;MKKEEEMFGQLLDWAKNNEEIRTIILTSSRANSNAIKDMFTDYDFELFVKDLRPFLNSDKWLEKFGTIIKRVPLKAVENENWITRLVLYEDGTKIDFQISTNESVNKLANETQLPPEYDNGYKVLLDKDNLTKDIKPPSYTAFITKKPTEEEYSEIMNSFWGDTAYVANSLWRDELYFVKFMLDNIIRFNYLQKVIEWYLGVKYDWKINPNKCGRWFKRYLDKPTWEELEKTFVGANIEDNWNALYKTADLFSRLSKEVGENLGYTYPLEYENKIREYLLRVRNLDNNANTFE
;
A
#
# COMPACT_ATOMS: atom_id res chain seq x y z
N MET A 1 14.40 -18.30 9.53
CA MET A 1 14.12 -17.61 8.26
C MET A 1 15.23 -17.96 7.29
N LYS A 2 14.85 -18.58 6.17
CA LYS A 2 15.77 -18.99 5.11
C LYS A 2 16.41 -17.77 4.46
N LYS A 3 17.73 -17.84 4.30
CA LYS A 3 18.49 -16.85 3.53
C LYS A 3 18.16 -17.01 2.04
N GLU A 4 18.40 -15.95 1.27
CA GLU A 4 18.05 -15.90 -0.14
C GLU A 4 18.74 -17.00 -0.96
N GLU A 5 20.03 -17.23 -0.74
CA GLU A 5 20.79 -18.28 -1.41
C GLU A 5 20.22 -19.68 -1.16
N GLU A 6 19.85 -19.97 0.09
CA GLU A 6 19.24 -21.25 0.46
C GLU A 6 17.87 -21.43 -0.17
N MET A 7 17.03 -20.39 -0.12
CA MET A 7 15.69 -20.41 -0.71
C MET A 7 15.74 -20.60 -2.23
N PHE A 8 16.60 -19.84 -2.91
CA PHE A 8 16.75 -19.95 -4.36
C PHE A 8 17.33 -21.31 -4.76
N GLY A 9 18.30 -21.85 -4.01
CA GLY A 9 18.80 -23.20 -4.23
C GLY A 9 17.69 -24.24 -4.19
N GLN A 10 16.91 -24.26 -3.10
CA GLN A 10 15.80 -25.20 -2.93
C GLN A 10 14.71 -25.04 -4.00
N LEU A 11 14.34 -23.80 -4.34
CA LEU A 11 13.36 -23.51 -5.37
C LEU A 11 13.83 -23.98 -6.76
N LEU A 12 15.07 -23.68 -7.12
CA LEU A 12 15.64 -24.05 -8.41
C LEU A 12 15.82 -25.57 -8.52
N ASP A 13 16.23 -26.24 -7.45
CA ASP A 13 16.36 -27.70 -7.44
C ASP A 13 15.01 -28.38 -7.60
N TRP A 14 13.97 -27.91 -6.90
CA TRP A 14 12.61 -28.40 -7.10
C TRP A 14 12.13 -28.14 -8.54
N ALA A 15 12.32 -26.93 -9.04
CA ALA A 15 11.82 -26.52 -10.34
C ALA A 15 12.53 -27.24 -11.50
N LYS A 16 13.85 -27.43 -11.43
CA LYS A 16 14.60 -28.18 -12.46
C LYS A 16 14.11 -29.62 -12.59
N ASN A 17 13.79 -30.25 -11.46
CA ASN A 17 13.28 -31.63 -11.40
C ASN A 17 11.75 -31.75 -11.60
N ASN A 18 11.05 -30.62 -11.83
CA ASN A 18 9.63 -30.59 -12.09
C ASN A 18 9.36 -30.17 -13.54
N GLU A 19 8.82 -31.07 -14.36
CA GLU A 19 8.57 -30.81 -15.78
C GLU A 19 7.46 -29.79 -16.05
N GLU A 20 6.56 -29.60 -15.08
CA GLU A 20 5.46 -28.63 -15.17
C GLU A 20 5.99 -27.20 -15.12
N ILE A 21 7.00 -26.93 -14.29
CA ILE A 21 7.55 -25.58 -14.09
C ILE A 21 8.54 -25.27 -15.20
N ARG A 22 8.26 -24.20 -15.95
CA ARG A 22 9.06 -23.79 -17.11
C ARG A 22 9.84 -22.52 -16.86
N THR A 23 9.22 -21.55 -16.19
CA THR A 23 9.83 -20.27 -15.88
C THR A 23 9.56 -19.89 -14.44
N ILE A 24 10.55 -19.26 -13.80
CA ILE A 24 10.42 -18.66 -12.47
C ILE A 24 10.94 -17.23 -12.56
N ILE A 25 10.10 -16.28 -12.17
CA ILE A 25 10.47 -14.88 -12.01
C ILE A 25 10.26 -14.49 -10.55
N LEU A 26 11.26 -13.84 -9.97
CA LEU A 26 11.13 -13.15 -8.69
C LEU A 26 10.70 -11.71 -8.95
N THR A 27 9.71 -11.20 -8.24
CA THR A 27 9.22 -9.81 -8.37
C THR A 27 9.37 -9.04 -7.04
N SER A 28 8.78 -7.85 -6.96
CA SER A 28 8.61 -7.10 -5.70
C SER A 28 9.95 -6.70 -5.05
N SER A 29 9.97 -6.53 -3.72
CA SER A 29 11.07 -5.91 -2.97
C SER A 29 12.39 -6.67 -3.09
N ARG A 30 12.38 -7.99 -3.29
CA ARG A 30 13.64 -8.75 -3.47
C ARG A 30 14.24 -8.57 -4.85
N ALA A 31 13.41 -8.35 -5.87
CA ALA A 31 13.88 -8.06 -7.22
C ALA A 31 14.19 -6.57 -7.46
N ASN A 32 13.62 -5.66 -6.67
CA ASN A 32 13.89 -4.23 -6.75
C ASN A 32 15.24 -3.88 -6.08
N SER A 33 16.16 -3.27 -6.83
CA SER A 33 17.47 -2.82 -6.33
C SER A 33 17.38 -1.60 -5.41
N ASN A 34 16.31 -0.81 -5.53
CA ASN A 34 16.06 0.40 -4.74
C ASN A 34 15.25 0.10 -3.46
N ALA A 35 14.75 -1.13 -3.31
CA ALA A 35 13.99 -1.51 -2.13
C ALA A 35 14.91 -1.80 -0.92
N ILE A 36 14.46 -1.38 0.26
CA ILE A 36 15.08 -1.79 1.52
C ILE A 36 14.62 -3.20 1.83
N LYS A 37 15.59 -4.10 2.01
CA LYS A 37 15.37 -5.51 2.31
C LYS A 37 15.78 -5.78 3.75
N ASP A 38 14.96 -6.52 4.47
CA ASP A 38 15.22 -6.98 5.83
C ASP A 38 14.79 -8.44 5.99
N MET A 39 14.88 -8.97 7.21
CA MET A 39 14.52 -10.35 7.49
C MET A 39 13.05 -10.67 7.23
N PHE A 40 12.15 -9.68 7.29
CA PHE A 40 10.71 -9.82 7.05
C PHE A 40 10.30 -9.50 5.61
N THR A 41 11.26 -9.32 4.71
CA THR A 41 10.96 -9.17 3.29
C THR A 41 10.55 -10.52 2.70
N ASP A 42 9.33 -10.60 2.21
CA ASP A 42 8.72 -11.80 1.65
C ASP A 42 9.42 -12.23 0.34
N TYR A 43 9.19 -13.48 -0.10
CA TYR A 43 9.60 -13.95 -1.43
C TYR A 43 8.39 -14.00 -2.35
N ASP A 44 8.35 -13.14 -3.37
CA ASP A 44 7.29 -13.10 -4.38
C ASP A 44 7.75 -13.87 -5.64
N PHE A 45 7.29 -15.11 -5.80
CA PHE A 45 7.64 -15.98 -6.92
C PHE A 45 6.50 -16.13 -7.91
N GLU A 46 6.74 -15.74 -9.16
CA GLU A 46 5.90 -15.99 -10.32
C GLU A 46 6.37 -17.27 -11.00
N LEU A 47 5.58 -18.34 -10.87
CA LEU A 47 5.79 -19.63 -11.51
C LEU A 47 4.96 -19.70 -12.78
N PHE A 48 5.62 -19.96 -13.91
CA PHE A 48 4.93 -20.24 -15.16
C PHE A 48 5.04 -21.72 -15.48
N VAL A 49 3.88 -22.34 -15.64
CA VAL A 49 3.74 -23.79 -15.73
C VAL A 49 3.06 -24.22 -17.03
N LYS A 50 3.24 -25.48 -17.41
CA LYS A 50 2.50 -26.08 -18.53
C LYS A 50 1.01 -26.24 -18.18
N ASP A 51 0.73 -26.71 -16.96
CA ASP A 51 -0.61 -27.01 -16.49
C ASP A 51 -0.80 -26.60 -15.02
N LEU A 52 -1.93 -25.94 -14.73
CA LEU A 52 -2.31 -25.49 -13.39
C LEU A 52 -2.85 -26.63 -12.52
N ARG A 53 -3.41 -27.69 -13.11
CA ARG A 53 -4.11 -28.77 -12.40
C ARG A 53 -3.28 -29.42 -11.28
N PRO A 54 -1.97 -29.70 -11.43
CA PRO A 54 -1.17 -30.27 -10.34
C PRO A 54 -1.13 -29.39 -9.08
N PHE A 55 -1.12 -28.07 -9.27
CA PHE A 55 -1.07 -27.07 -8.19
C PHE A 55 -2.45 -26.78 -7.60
N LEU A 56 -3.52 -26.98 -8.37
CA LEU A 56 -4.90 -26.94 -7.87
C LEU A 56 -5.22 -28.15 -6.98
N ASN A 57 -4.77 -29.33 -7.40
CA ASN A 57 -5.18 -30.60 -6.81
C ASN A 57 -4.43 -30.94 -5.52
N SER A 58 -3.24 -30.39 -5.30
CA SER A 58 -2.41 -30.73 -4.15
C SER A 58 -1.50 -29.59 -3.72
N ASP A 59 -1.41 -29.40 -2.40
CA ASP A 59 -0.50 -28.45 -1.75
C ASP A 59 0.73 -29.11 -1.13
N LYS A 60 0.90 -30.43 -1.29
CA LYS A 60 2.05 -31.16 -0.72
C LYS A 60 3.40 -30.61 -1.19
N TRP A 61 3.45 -29.96 -2.34
CA TRP A 61 4.67 -29.36 -2.86
C TRP A 61 5.17 -28.18 -1.99
N LEU A 62 4.27 -27.52 -1.25
CA LEU A 62 4.63 -26.42 -0.33
C LEU A 62 5.54 -26.90 0.81
N GLU A 63 5.37 -28.15 1.25
CA GLU A 63 6.14 -28.74 2.37
C GLU A 63 7.64 -28.85 2.04
N LYS A 64 8.02 -28.76 0.76
CA LYS A 64 9.42 -28.72 0.32
C LYS A 64 10.17 -27.48 0.84
N PHE A 65 9.46 -26.41 1.13
CA PHE A 65 10.04 -25.14 1.57
C PHE A 65 10.04 -24.97 3.09
N GLY A 66 9.53 -25.95 3.85
CA GLY A 66 9.57 -25.97 5.30
C GLY A 66 8.25 -26.41 5.92
N THR A 67 8.20 -26.40 7.26
CA THR A 67 6.97 -26.67 8.01
C THR A 67 6.02 -25.48 7.91
N ILE A 68 4.80 -25.70 7.44
CA ILE A 68 3.82 -24.64 7.15
C ILE A 68 3.05 -24.26 8.43
N ILE A 69 3.02 -22.98 8.77
CA ILE A 69 2.09 -22.41 9.77
C ILE A 69 0.73 -22.16 9.13
N LYS A 70 0.71 -21.47 7.98
CA LYS A 70 -0.52 -21.13 7.27
C LYS A 70 -0.33 -21.08 5.77
N ARG A 71 -1.44 -21.27 5.05
CA ARG A 71 -1.56 -21.03 3.61
C ARG A 71 -2.86 -20.30 3.27
N VAL A 72 -2.83 -19.45 2.27
CA VAL A 72 -4.00 -18.71 1.76
C VAL A 72 -4.05 -18.78 0.23
N PRO A 73 -5.20 -19.06 -0.37
CA PRO A 73 -6.41 -19.61 0.26
C PRO A 73 -6.19 -21.02 0.84
N LEU A 74 -7.08 -21.49 1.72
CA LEU A 74 -6.98 -22.85 2.31
C LEU A 74 -7.04 -23.97 1.27
N LYS A 75 -7.76 -23.70 0.18
CA LYS A 75 -7.87 -24.53 -1.03
C LYS A 75 -7.59 -23.64 -2.24
N ALA A 76 -6.82 -24.12 -3.21
CA ALA A 76 -6.61 -23.42 -4.47
C ALA A 76 -7.91 -23.13 -5.17
N VAL A 77 -7.96 -21.92 -5.68
CA VAL A 77 -8.98 -21.45 -6.60
C VAL A 77 -8.19 -20.88 -7.76
N GLU A 78 -8.52 -21.35 -8.95
CA GLU A 78 -8.09 -20.72 -10.18
C GLU A 78 -8.92 -19.45 -10.37
N ASN A 79 -8.26 -18.33 -10.65
CA ASN A 79 -8.90 -17.09 -11.01
C ASN A 79 -8.22 -16.57 -12.28
N GLU A 80 -8.97 -16.42 -13.37
CA GLU A 80 -8.47 -15.90 -14.65
C GLU A 80 -7.15 -16.58 -15.12
N ASN A 81 -7.08 -17.92 -15.06
CA ASN A 81 -5.91 -18.75 -15.40
C ASN A 81 -4.69 -18.52 -14.50
N TRP A 82 -4.92 -18.16 -13.24
CA TRP A 82 -3.89 -17.98 -12.24
C TRP A 82 -4.26 -18.63 -10.91
N ILE A 83 -3.26 -19.02 -10.12
CA ILE A 83 -3.42 -19.51 -8.75
C ILE A 83 -2.52 -18.71 -7.83
N THR A 84 -3.08 -18.26 -6.70
CA THR A 84 -2.32 -17.69 -5.59
C THR A 84 -2.08 -18.70 -4.48
N ARG A 85 -0.88 -18.66 -3.91
CA ARG A 85 -0.48 -19.38 -2.69
C ARG A 85 0.40 -18.51 -1.81
N LEU A 86 -0.20 -17.90 -0.79
CA LEU A 86 0.52 -17.14 0.24
C LEU A 86 0.81 -18.07 1.41
N VAL A 87 2.08 -18.25 1.77
CA VAL A 87 2.50 -19.27 2.74
C VAL A 87 3.44 -18.68 3.78
N LEU A 88 3.19 -18.99 5.06
CA LEU A 88 4.09 -18.67 6.17
C LEU A 88 4.59 -19.97 6.78
N TYR A 89 5.89 -20.06 6.98
CA TYR A 89 6.58 -21.23 7.53
C TYR A 89 7.00 -21.01 9.00
N GLU A 90 7.24 -22.09 9.74
CA GLU A 90 7.63 -22.07 11.16
C GLU A 90 8.92 -21.31 11.45
N ASP A 91 9.82 -21.27 10.48
CA ASP A 91 11.06 -20.51 10.60
C ASP A 91 10.86 -18.99 10.39
N GLY A 92 9.62 -18.56 10.14
CA GLY A 92 9.21 -17.18 9.88
C GLY A 92 9.19 -16.79 8.40
N THR A 93 9.75 -17.61 7.51
CA THR A 93 9.79 -17.30 6.07
C THR A 93 8.37 -17.16 5.51
N LYS A 94 8.16 -16.15 4.66
CA LYS A 94 6.94 -15.97 3.89
C LYS A 94 7.24 -16.06 2.40
N ILE A 95 6.38 -16.79 1.69
CA ILE A 95 6.48 -16.94 0.24
C ILE A 95 5.10 -16.76 -0.35
N ASP A 96 5.02 -15.84 -1.31
CA ASP A 96 3.85 -15.57 -2.12
C ASP A 96 4.12 -16.16 -3.50
N PHE A 97 3.47 -17.29 -3.79
CA PHE A 97 3.51 -17.90 -5.10
C PHE A 97 2.33 -17.47 -5.93
N GLN A 98 2.63 -17.06 -7.14
CA GLN A 98 1.70 -16.77 -8.19
C GLN A 98 1.96 -17.73 -9.34
N ILE A 99 0.96 -18.50 -9.73
CA ILE A 99 1.15 -19.63 -10.64
C ILE A 99 0.23 -19.42 -11.84
N SER A 100 0.83 -19.23 -13.01
CA SER A 100 0.10 -19.01 -14.26
C SER A 100 0.61 -19.95 -15.34
N THR A 101 -0.08 -20.05 -16.47
CA THR A 101 0.43 -20.81 -17.61
C THR A 101 1.52 -20.05 -18.37
N ASN A 102 2.33 -20.76 -19.16
CA ASN A 102 3.38 -20.16 -19.99
C ASN A 102 2.87 -19.09 -20.97
N GLU A 103 1.59 -19.14 -21.35
CA GLU A 103 0.96 -18.11 -22.19
C GLU A 103 1.06 -16.72 -21.55
N SER A 104 1.02 -16.65 -20.21
CA SER A 104 1.13 -15.39 -19.47
C SER A 104 2.51 -14.73 -19.63
N VAL A 105 3.59 -15.49 -19.83
CA VAL A 105 4.92 -14.92 -20.14
C VAL A 105 4.90 -14.20 -21.48
N ASN A 106 4.29 -14.82 -22.49
CA ASN A 106 4.16 -14.21 -23.81
C ASN A 106 3.28 -12.97 -23.79
N LYS A 107 2.20 -12.97 -22.99
CA LYS A 107 1.39 -11.75 -22.78
C LYS A 107 2.25 -10.64 -22.18
N LEU A 108 2.96 -10.93 -21.09
CA LEU A 108 3.85 -9.99 -20.42
C LEU A 108 4.92 -9.40 -21.36
N ALA A 109 5.52 -10.22 -22.23
CA ALA A 109 6.51 -9.76 -23.20
C ALA A 109 5.91 -8.83 -24.28
N ASN A 110 4.64 -9.00 -24.62
CA ASN A 110 3.95 -8.19 -25.63
C ASN A 110 3.28 -6.93 -25.05
N GLU A 111 3.27 -6.77 -23.72
CA GLU A 111 2.66 -5.60 -23.09
C GLU A 111 3.37 -4.29 -23.48
N THR A 112 2.61 -3.23 -23.72
CA THR A 112 3.18 -1.91 -24.03
C THR A 112 3.92 -1.34 -22.81
N GLN A 113 3.31 -1.49 -21.64
CA GLN A 113 3.86 -1.13 -20.34
C GLN A 113 3.78 -2.34 -19.41
N LEU A 114 4.87 -2.63 -18.70
CA LEU A 114 4.88 -3.73 -17.74
C LEU A 114 3.83 -3.50 -16.65
N PRO A 115 3.16 -4.57 -16.17
CA PRO A 115 2.35 -4.49 -14.97
C PRO A 115 3.16 -3.96 -13.78
N PRO A 116 2.54 -3.23 -12.82
CA PRO A 116 3.25 -2.56 -11.73
C PRO A 116 4.22 -3.43 -10.93
N GLU A 117 3.86 -4.68 -10.68
CA GLU A 117 4.66 -5.67 -9.95
C GLU A 117 5.95 -6.06 -10.68
N TYR A 118 5.95 -6.08 -12.01
CA TYR A 118 7.14 -6.31 -12.83
C TYR A 118 7.91 -5.02 -13.08
N ASP A 119 7.21 -3.90 -13.33
CA ASP A 119 7.86 -2.59 -13.55
C ASP A 119 8.60 -2.09 -12.31
N ASN A 120 8.17 -2.50 -11.12
CA ASN A 120 8.86 -2.23 -9.86
C ASN A 120 10.14 -3.07 -9.66
N GLY A 121 10.47 -3.96 -10.59
CA GLY A 121 11.65 -4.81 -10.57
C GLY A 121 11.31 -6.29 -10.63
N TYR A 122 11.98 -7.01 -11.52
CA TYR A 122 11.89 -8.47 -11.60
C TYR A 122 13.27 -9.09 -11.87
N LYS A 123 13.44 -10.37 -11.50
CA LYS A 123 14.62 -11.18 -11.80
C LYS A 123 14.20 -12.55 -12.29
N VAL A 124 14.60 -12.90 -13.50
CA VAL A 124 14.41 -14.27 -14.02
C VAL A 124 15.35 -15.21 -13.26
N LEU A 125 14.80 -16.17 -12.54
CA LEU A 125 15.55 -17.19 -11.81
C LEU A 125 15.72 -18.47 -12.63
N LEU A 126 14.73 -18.82 -13.44
CA LEU A 126 14.72 -19.99 -14.30
C LEU A 126 13.92 -19.68 -15.57
N ASP A 127 14.42 -20.12 -16.72
CA ASP A 127 13.69 -20.10 -17.98
C ASP A 127 14.17 -21.29 -18.83
N LYS A 128 13.36 -22.35 -18.91
CA LYS A 128 13.71 -23.58 -19.63
C LYS A 128 13.45 -23.49 -21.13
N ASP A 129 12.64 -22.53 -21.56
CA ASP A 129 12.10 -22.44 -22.92
C ASP A 129 12.49 -21.13 -23.62
N ASN A 130 13.28 -20.28 -22.95
CA ASN A 130 13.71 -18.96 -23.43
C ASN A 130 12.52 -18.03 -23.75
N LEU A 131 11.48 -18.08 -22.92
CA LEU A 131 10.24 -17.30 -23.07
C LEU A 131 10.40 -15.86 -22.57
N THR A 132 11.37 -15.59 -21.71
CA THR A 132 11.53 -14.30 -21.02
C THR A 132 12.37 -13.27 -21.78
N LYS A 133 12.97 -13.67 -22.90
CA LYS A 133 13.93 -12.85 -23.67
C LYS A 133 13.38 -11.49 -24.12
N ASP A 134 12.08 -11.42 -24.38
CA ASP A 134 11.40 -10.24 -24.93
C ASP A 134 10.68 -9.43 -23.84
N ILE A 135 10.77 -9.84 -22.56
CA ILE A 135 10.24 -9.03 -21.46
C ILE A 135 11.08 -7.77 -21.33
N LYS A 136 10.41 -6.61 -21.37
CA LYS A 136 11.03 -5.29 -21.25
C LYS A 136 11.70 -5.14 -19.88
N PRO A 137 12.78 -4.34 -19.76
CA PRO A 137 13.36 -4.02 -18.47
C PRO A 137 12.41 -3.14 -17.63
N PRO A 138 12.43 -3.26 -16.29
CA PRO A 138 11.64 -2.42 -15.40
C PRO A 138 12.07 -0.95 -15.45
N SER A 139 11.11 -0.03 -15.48
CA SER A 139 11.37 1.41 -15.37
C SER A 139 11.44 1.90 -13.93
N TYR A 140 10.94 1.10 -12.97
CA TYR A 140 10.80 1.43 -11.55
C TYR A 140 9.91 2.64 -11.28
N THR A 141 8.98 2.95 -12.19
CA THR A 141 8.12 4.15 -12.09
C THR A 141 6.69 3.86 -11.67
N ALA A 142 6.25 2.59 -11.70
CA ALA A 142 4.87 2.20 -11.43
C ALA A 142 4.27 2.73 -10.11
N PHE A 143 5.10 2.91 -9.08
CA PHE A 143 4.68 3.35 -7.74
C PHE A 143 5.22 4.74 -7.37
N ILE A 144 5.75 5.50 -8.33
CA ILE A 144 6.13 6.89 -8.10
C ILE A 144 4.86 7.71 -7.83
N THR A 145 4.93 8.61 -6.85
CA THR A 145 3.86 9.54 -6.53
C THR A 145 3.48 10.36 -7.76
N LYS A 146 2.19 10.36 -8.10
CA LYS A 146 1.66 11.13 -9.22
C LYS A 146 1.26 12.52 -8.76
N LYS A 147 1.54 13.51 -9.61
CA LYS A 147 1.07 14.88 -9.44
C LYS A 147 -0.46 14.92 -9.60
N PRO A 148 -1.22 15.51 -8.65
CA PRO A 148 -2.66 15.63 -8.79
C PRO A 148 -3.03 16.67 -9.84
N THR A 149 -4.22 16.53 -10.42
CA THR A 149 -4.85 17.64 -11.14
C THR A 149 -5.40 18.66 -10.16
N GLU A 150 -5.70 19.88 -10.63
CA GLU A 150 -6.34 20.91 -9.79
C GLU A 150 -7.72 20.43 -9.27
N GLU A 151 -8.46 19.69 -10.10
CA GLU A 151 -9.73 19.09 -9.74
C GLU A 151 -9.58 18.05 -8.62
N GLU A 152 -8.64 17.11 -8.75
CA GLU A 152 -8.37 16.10 -7.71
C GLU A 152 -7.94 16.76 -6.40
N TYR A 153 -7.05 17.74 -6.48
CA TYR A 153 -6.62 18.52 -5.32
C TYR A 153 -7.82 19.18 -4.62
N SER A 154 -8.67 19.87 -5.38
CA SER A 154 -9.83 20.60 -4.86
C SER A 154 -10.85 19.66 -4.22
N GLU A 155 -11.10 18.50 -4.84
CA GLU A 155 -12.01 17.48 -4.30
C GLU A 155 -11.50 16.91 -2.97
N ILE A 156 -10.19 16.66 -2.85
CA ILE A 156 -9.60 16.18 -1.59
C ILE A 156 -9.69 17.24 -0.49
N MET A 157 -9.48 18.53 -0.80
CA MET A 157 -9.68 19.59 0.20
C MET A 157 -11.13 19.67 0.67
N ASN A 158 -12.08 19.64 -0.28
CA ASN A 158 -13.51 19.73 0.02
C ASN A 158 -13.97 18.52 0.87
N SER A 159 -13.65 17.31 0.41
CA SER A 159 -14.01 16.07 1.09
C SER A 159 -13.39 15.98 2.49
N PHE A 160 -12.09 16.31 2.66
CA PHE A 160 -11.45 16.28 3.97
C PHE A 160 -12.16 17.17 4.98
N TRP A 161 -12.37 18.44 4.66
CA TRP A 161 -12.99 19.38 5.59
C TRP A 161 -14.43 19.01 5.89
N GLY A 162 -15.22 18.61 4.89
CA GLY A 162 -16.57 18.10 5.10
C GLY A 162 -16.60 16.91 6.06
N ASP A 163 -15.70 15.95 5.88
CA ASP A 163 -15.68 14.73 6.68
C ASP A 163 -15.23 14.93 8.13
N THR A 164 -14.46 15.99 8.43
CA THR A 164 -14.13 16.34 9.82
C THR A 164 -15.37 16.65 10.67
N ALA A 165 -16.45 17.16 10.05
CA ALA A 165 -17.71 17.41 10.75
C ALA A 165 -18.37 16.12 11.25
N TYR A 166 -18.26 15.00 10.50
CA TYR A 166 -18.75 13.71 10.96
C TYR A 166 -17.97 13.21 12.17
N VAL A 167 -16.64 13.40 12.19
CA VAL A 167 -15.81 13.06 13.35
C VAL A 167 -16.26 13.85 14.58
N ALA A 168 -16.41 15.17 14.45
CA ALA A 168 -16.87 16.04 15.53
C ALA A 168 -18.26 15.67 16.07
N ASN A 169 -19.22 15.45 15.18
CA ASN A 169 -20.57 15.05 15.58
C ASN A 169 -20.58 13.72 16.31
N SER A 170 -19.75 12.77 15.88
CA SER A 170 -19.65 11.45 16.50
C SER A 170 -18.92 11.50 17.85
N LEU A 171 -17.93 12.40 17.99
CA LEU A 171 -17.25 12.67 19.26
C LEU A 171 -18.21 13.26 20.29
N TRP A 172 -19.06 14.21 19.87
CA TRP A 172 -20.09 14.79 20.74
C TRP A 172 -21.11 13.75 21.23
N ARG A 173 -21.38 12.71 20.42
CA ARG A 173 -22.26 11.57 20.77
C ARG A 173 -21.59 10.46 21.57
N ASP A 174 -20.29 10.56 21.86
CA ASP A 174 -19.49 9.49 22.46
C ASP A 174 -19.49 8.19 21.63
N GLU A 175 -19.52 8.31 20.29
CA GLU A 175 -19.53 7.18 19.34
C GLU A 175 -18.09 6.77 18.96
N LEU A 176 -17.25 6.46 19.95
CA LEU A 176 -15.81 6.25 19.77
C LEU A 176 -15.46 5.28 18.63
N TYR A 177 -16.15 4.14 18.52
CA TYR A 177 -15.84 3.16 17.47
C TYR A 177 -16.00 3.74 16.06
N PHE A 178 -17.06 4.53 15.84
CA PHE A 178 -17.30 5.20 14.57
C PHE A 178 -16.35 6.38 14.37
N VAL A 179 -15.98 7.11 15.44
CA VAL A 179 -14.92 8.13 15.40
C VAL A 179 -13.61 7.52 14.91
N LYS A 180 -13.20 6.35 15.40
CA LYS A 180 -11.96 5.69 14.95
C LYS A 180 -12.06 5.27 13.48
N PHE A 181 -13.21 4.77 13.03
CA PHE A 181 -13.43 4.52 11.61
C PHE A 181 -13.28 5.80 10.77
N MET A 182 -13.97 6.89 11.13
CA MET A 182 -13.88 8.13 10.35
C MET A 182 -12.49 8.75 10.41
N LEU A 183 -11.88 8.91 11.59
CA LEU A 183 -10.60 9.60 11.74
C LEU A 183 -9.42 8.77 11.22
N ASP A 184 -9.34 7.48 11.58
CA ASP A 184 -8.18 6.66 11.26
C ASP A 184 -8.31 5.88 9.94
N ASN A 185 -9.52 5.62 9.45
CA ASN A 185 -9.69 5.00 8.14
C ASN A 185 -9.90 6.06 7.06
N ILE A 186 -11.00 6.81 7.16
CA ILE A 186 -11.42 7.73 6.10
C ILE A 186 -10.50 8.95 6.02
N ILE A 187 -10.45 9.78 7.07
CA ILE A 187 -9.66 11.02 7.07
C ILE A 187 -8.19 10.74 6.84
N ARG A 188 -7.62 9.77 7.55
CA ARG A 188 -6.20 9.45 7.48
C ARG A 188 -5.77 8.85 6.15
N PHE A 189 -6.41 7.77 5.69
CA PHE A 189 -5.92 7.03 4.52
C PHE A 189 -6.51 7.53 3.20
N ASN A 190 -7.69 8.15 3.18
CA ASN A 190 -8.26 8.67 1.93
C ASN A 190 -7.81 10.10 1.61
N TYR A 191 -7.50 10.91 2.61
CA TYR A 191 -7.20 12.34 2.42
C TYR A 191 -5.81 12.74 2.92
N LEU A 192 -5.51 12.57 4.21
CA LEU A 192 -4.24 13.04 4.78
C LEU A 192 -3.05 12.31 4.15
N GLN A 193 -3.15 11.00 3.91
CA GLN A 193 -2.12 10.23 3.23
C GLN A 193 -1.82 10.82 1.84
N LYS A 194 -2.84 11.12 1.04
CA LYS A 194 -2.66 11.69 -0.31
C LYS A 194 -1.93 13.02 -0.26
N VAL A 195 -2.31 13.90 0.68
CA VAL A 195 -1.64 15.21 0.84
C VAL A 195 -0.19 15.06 1.29
N ILE A 196 0.11 14.11 2.18
CA ILE A 196 1.50 13.81 2.56
C ILE A 196 2.28 13.26 1.36
N GLU A 197 1.68 12.39 0.55
CA GLU A 197 2.29 11.89 -0.68
C GLU A 197 2.58 13.04 -1.65
N TRP A 198 1.61 13.92 -1.91
CA TRP A 198 1.81 15.09 -2.78
C TRP A 198 2.85 16.06 -2.23
N TYR A 199 2.87 16.29 -0.93
CA TYR A 199 3.90 17.09 -0.26
C TYR A 199 5.30 16.50 -0.50
N LEU A 200 5.46 15.19 -0.32
CA LEU A 200 6.71 14.51 -0.67
C LEU A 200 6.99 14.58 -2.17
N GLY A 201 5.97 14.48 -3.01
CA GLY A 201 6.07 14.67 -4.47
C GLY A 201 6.69 16.03 -4.81
N VAL A 202 6.19 17.11 -4.20
CA VAL A 202 6.75 18.46 -4.34
C VAL A 202 8.22 18.50 -3.86
N LYS A 203 8.53 17.94 -2.69
CA LYS A 203 9.88 17.99 -2.10
C LYS A 203 10.93 17.19 -2.86
N TYR A 204 10.52 16.16 -3.57
CA TYR A 204 11.41 15.21 -4.25
C TYR A 204 11.19 15.18 -5.77
N ASP A 205 10.77 16.30 -6.35
CA ASP A 205 10.57 16.49 -7.80
C ASP A 205 9.73 15.40 -8.48
N TRP A 206 8.72 14.88 -7.76
CA TRP A 206 7.83 13.80 -8.20
C TRP A 206 8.57 12.52 -8.60
N LYS A 207 9.73 12.26 -8.00
CA LYS A 207 10.56 11.05 -8.23
C LYS A 207 10.63 10.15 -6.99
N ILE A 208 9.62 10.25 -6.13
CA ILE A 208 9.57 9.55 -4.85
C ILE A 208 8.51 8.46 -4.85
N ASN A 209 8.75 7.40 -4.08
CA ASN A 209 7.79 6.36 -3.78
C ASN A 209 7.79 6.15 -2.25
N PRO A 210 6.82 6.71 -1.50
CA PRO A 210 6.70 6.52 -0.05
C PRO A 210 6.17 5.13 0.34
N ASN A 211 6.00 4.25 -0.65
CA ASN A 211 5.46 2.89 -0.54
C ASN A 211 3.98 2.88 -0.10
N LYS A 212 3.34 1.72 -0.22
CA LYS A 212 1.91 1.53 0.04
C LYS A 212 1.54 2.05 1.43
N CYS A 213 0.44 2.81 1.51
CA CYS A 213 -0.13 3.31 2.76
C CYS A 213 0.84 4.16 3.59
N GLY A 214 1.71 4.95 2.93
CA GLY A 214 2.66 5.82 3.62
C GLY A 214 3.71 5.10 4.47
N ARG A 215 3.97 3.81 4.21
CA ARG A 215 4.88 2.96 4.98
C ARG A 215 6.24 3.60 5.23
N TRP A 216 6.73 4.43 4.31
CA TRP A 216 8.03 5.09 4.41
C TRP A 216 7.96 6.59 4.72
N PHE A 217 6.81 7.14 5.13
CA PHE A 217 6.70 8.55 5.50
C PHE A 217 7.75 8.98 6.53
N LYS A 218 7.99 8.21 7.60
CA LYS A 218 9.02 8.52 8.60
C LYS A 218 10.44 8.63 8.03
N ARG A 219 10.71 8.02 6.89
CA ARG A 219 12.02 8.05 6.23
C ARG A 219 12.23 9.32 5.41
N TYR A 220 11.15 9.93 4.94
CA TYR A 220 11.18 11.04 3.98
C TYR A 220 10.68 12.37 4.55
N LEU A 221 9.76 12.33 5.51
CA LEU A 221 9.34 13.53 6.23
C LEU A 221 10.47 14.02 7.11
N ASP A 222 10.65 15.34 7.16
CA ASP A 222 11.52 15.94 8.16
C ASP A 222 11.00 15.66 9.58
N LYS A 223 11.91 15.76 10.55
CA LYS A 223 11.59 15.46 11.95
C LYS A 223 10.40 16.28 12.46
N PRO A 224 10.31 17.61 12.24
CA PRO A 224 9.16 18.39 12.69
C PRO A 224 7.82 17.93 12.09
N THR A 225 7.75 17.66 10.79
CA THR A 225 6.52 17.22 10.12
C THR A 225 6.13 15.82 10.57
N TRP A 226 7.10 14.92 10.79
CA TRP A 226 6.82 13.61 11.35
C TRP A 226 6.26 13.70 12.78
N GLU A 227 6.81 14.59 13.62
CA GLU A 227 6.29 14.84 14.98
C GLU A 227 4.87 15.42 14.97
N GLU A 228 4.52 16.23 13.98
CA GLU A 228 3.13 16.67 13.78
C GLU A 228 2.21 15.52 13.40
N LEU A 229 2.64 14.64 12.49
CA LEU A 229 1.89 13.44 12.12
C LEU A 229 1.70 12.51 13.32
N GLU A 230 2.71 12.30 14.16
CA GLU A 230 2.60 11.48 15.37
C GLU A 230 1.53 12.01 16.34
N LYS A 231 1.36 13.34 16.44
CA LYS A 231 0.32 13.97 17.28
C LYS A 231 -1.10 13.75 16.76
N THR A 232 -1.27 13.20 15.56
CA THR A 232 -2.58 12.82 15.02
C THR A 232 -3.01 11.42 15.48
N PHE A 233 -2.12 10.63 16.08
CA PHE A 233 -2.44 9.30 16.60
C PHE A 233 -2.96 9.37 18.03
N VAL A 234 -3.99 8.59 18.34
CA VAL A 234 -4.66 8.66 19.64
C VAL A 234 -5.33 7.35 20.03
N GLY A 235 -5.32 7.07 21.34
CA GLY A 235 -6.02 5.95 21.96
C GLY A 235 -7.53 6.19 22.12
N ALA A 236 -8.11 5.65 23.19
CA ALA A 236 -9.56 5.60 23.39
C ALA A 236 -10.17 6.82 24.09
N ASN A 237 -9.37 7.74 24.65
CA ASN A 237 -9.90 8.89 25.39
C ASN A 237 -10.57 9.91 24.45
N ILE A 238 -11.79 10.34 24.75
CA ILE A 238 -12.58 11.24 23.90
C ILE A 238 -11.94 12.62 23.74
N GLU A 239 -11.46 13.24 24.82
CA GLU A 239 -10.81 14.55 24.75
C GLU A 239 -9.51 14.51 23.95
N ASP A 240 -8.75 13.43 24.07
CA ASP A 240 -7.57 13.24 23.24
C ASP A 240 -7.96 13.07 21.76
N ASN A 241 -9.09 12.44 21.44
CA ASN A 241 -9.55 12.32 20.05
C ASN A 241 -10.03 13.66 19.46
N TRP A 242 -10.63 14.53 20.27
CA TRP A 242 -10.85 15.93 19.87
C TRP A 242 -9.55 16.64 19.53
N ASN A 243 -8.54 16.50 20.39
CA ASN A 243 -7.22 17.09 20.15
C ASN A 243 -6.57 16.50 18.88
N ALA A 244 -6.67 15.19 18.66
CA ALA A 244 -6.14 14.53 17.47
C ALA A 244 -6.84 14.99 16.19
N LEU A 245 -8.16 15.22 16.21
CA LEU A 245 -8.90 15.80 15.09
C LEU A 245 -8.33 17.18 14.72
N TYR A 246 -8.11 18.06 15.70
CA TYR A 246 -7.52 19.37 15.43
C TYR A 246 -6.08 19.28 14.91
N LYS A 247 -5.25 18.40 15.48
CA LYS A 247 -3.88 18.17 14.97
C LYS A 247 -3.85 17.62 13.55
N THR A 248 -4.81 16.76 13.21
CA THR A 248 -5.01 16.25 11.85
C THR A 248 -5.38 17.38 10.89
N ALA A 249 -6.33 18.23 11.28
CA ALA A 249 -6.75 19.41 10.51
C ALA A 249 -5.62 20.42 10.31
N ASP A 250 -4.81 20.68 11.34
CA ASP A 250 -3.67 21.60 11.28
C ASP A 250 -2.59 21.08 10.33
N LEU A 251 -2.21 19.80 10.43
CA LEU A 251 -1.23 19.19 9.55
C LEU A 251 -1.73 19.18 8.11
N PHE A 252 -2.98 18.76 7.87
CA PHE A 252 -3.57 18.75 6.53
C PHE A 252 -3.57 20.16 5.92
N SER A 253 -4.05 21.16 6.66
CA SER A 253 -4.08 22.56 6.21
C SER A 253 -2.70 23.06 5.78
N ARG A 254 -1.67 22.84 6.62
CA ARG A 254 -0.31 23.27 6.35
C ARG A 254 0.27 22.62 5.10
N LEU A 255 0.21 21.29 5.01
CA LEU A 255 0.78 20.55 3.88
C LEU A 255 0.04 20.85 2.58
N SER A 256 -1.29 20.91 2.62
CA SER A 256 -2.11 21.20 1.44
C SER A 256 -1.84 22.61 0.89
N LYS A 257 -1.70 23.62 1.75
CA LYS A 257 -1.34 24.98 1.32
C LYS A 257 -0.01 25.00 0.59
N GLU A 258 1.01 24.33 1.12
CA GLU A 258 2.32 24.26 0.47
C GLU A 258 2.27 23.52 -0.88
N VAL A 259 1.49 22.44 -0.96
CA VAL A 259 1.24 21.73 -2.23
C VAL A 259 0.53 22.64 -3.23
N GLY A 260 -0.54 23.32 -2.82
CA GLY A 260 -1.29 24.24 -3.67
C GLY A 260 -0.44 25.38 -4.19
N GLU A 261 0.33 26.04 -3.32
CA GLU A 261 1.26 27.11 -3.70
C GLU A 261 2.31 26.64 -4.72
N ASN A 262 2.90 25.45 -4.54
CA ASN A 262 3.89 24.93 -5.47
C ASN A 262 3.29 24.54 -6.83
N LEU A 263 2.05 24.05 -6.84
CA LEU A 263 1.37 23.60 -8.05
C LEU A 263 0.57 24.71 -8.76
N GLY A 264 0.38 25.87 -8.11
CA GLY A 264 -0.45 26.95 -8.60
C GLY A 264 -1.95 26.71 -8.41
N TYR A 265 -2.35 25.86 -7.46
CA TYR A 265 -3.74 25.54 -7.16
C TYR A 265 -4.26 26.35 -5.97
N THR A 266 -5.54 26.73 -6.02
CA THR A 266 -6.16 27.57 -4.98
C THR A 266 -6.56 26.74 -3.76
N TYR A 267 -6.07 27.11 -2.56
CA TYR A 267 -6.51 26.49 -1.31
C TYR A 267 -7.83 27.13 -0.79
N PRO A 268 -8.84 26.33 -0.37
CA PRO A 268 -10.15 26.85 0.03
C PRO A 268 -10.17 27.38 1.48
N LEU A 269 -9.46 28.47 1.75
CA LEU A 269 -9.27 29.01 3.12
C LEU A 269 -10.58 29.40 3.82
N GLU A 270 -11.53 30.01 3.10
CA GLU A 270 -12.81 30.40 3.68
C GLU A 270 -13.63 29.18 4.13
N TYR A 271 -13.58 28.09 3.37
CA TYR A 271 -14.26 26.86 3.70
C TYR A 271 -13.65 26.18 4.94
N GLU A 272 -12.31 26.12 5.00
CA GLU A 272 -11.59 25.67 6.21
C GLU A 272 -12.05 26.45 7.44
N ASN A 273 -12.09 27.79 7.37
CA ASN A 273 -12.46 28.62 8.51
C ASN A 273 -13.87 28.32 9.02
N LYS A 274 -14.86 28.23 8.13
CA LYS A 274 -16.24 27.90 8.47
C LYS A 274 -16.37 26.52 9.13
N ILE A 275 -15.64 25.53 8.62
CA ILE A 275 -15.63 24.19 9.22
C ILE A 275 -14.96 24.21 10.60
N ARG A 276 -13.82 24.89 10.76
CA ARG A 276 -13.15 24.99 12.07
C ARG A 276 -14.05 25.65 13.12
N GLU A 277 -14.77 26.71 12.76
CA GLU A 277 -15.79 27.33 13.61
C GLU A 277 -16.88 26.32 14.00
N TYR A 278 -17.37 25.54 13.04
CA TYR A 278 -18.32 24.45 13.30
C TYR A 278 -17.77 23.42 14.29
N LEU A 279 -16.53 22.92 14.09
CA LEU A 279 -15.91 21.93 14.99
C LEU A 279 -15.76 22.48 16.41
N LEU A 280 -15.37 23.75 16.56
CA LEU A 280 -15.26 24.41 17.86
C LEU A 280 -16.63 24.55 18.53
N ARG A 281 -17.67 24.89 17.76
CA ARG A 281 -19.02 24.98 18.30
C ARG A 281 -19.50 23.62 18.79
N VAL A 282 -19.39 22.57 17.98
CA VAL A 282 -19.80 21.20 18.35
C VAL A 282 -19.12 20.75 19.64
N ARG A 283 -17.80 20.97 19.77
CA ARG A 283 -17.06 20.58 20.99
C ARG A 283 -17.58 21.27 22.26
N ASN A 284 -18.08 22.51 22.14
CA ASN A 284 -18.55 23.31 23.27
C ASN A 284 -20.07 23.18 23.51
N LEU A 285 -20.81 22.44 22.67
CA LEU A 285 -22.23 22.21 22.88
C LEU A 285 -22.44 21.29 24.09
N ASP A 286 -23.46 21.60 24.90
CA ASP A 286 -23.93 20.70 25.94
C ASP A 286 -24.39 19.38 25.30
N ASN A 287 -24.06 18.24 25.90
CA ASN A 287 -24.42 16.91 25.37
C ASN A 287 -25.94 16.66 25.32
N ASN A 288 -26.76 17.53 25.92
CA ASN A 288 -28.22 17.49 25.86
C ASN A 288 -28.82 18.54 24.91
N ALA A 289 -27.98 19.29 24.16
CA ALA A 289 -28.46 20.28 23.20
C ALA A 289 -29.35 19.62 22.13
N ASN A 290 -30.50 20.23 21.87
CA ASN A 290 -31.46 19.80 20.84
C ASN A 290 -31.57 20.80 19.68
N THR A 291 -30.86 21.93 19.76
CA THR A 291 -30.68 22.91 18.71
C THR A 291 -29.18 23.15 18.50
N PHE A 292 -28.81 23.60 17.30
CA PHE A 292 -27.44 24.01 16.99
C PHE A 292 -27.25 25.51 17.30
N GLU A 293 -27.99 26.05 18.27
CA GLU A 293 -27.93 27.46 18.69
C GLU A 293 -27.03 27.63 19.92
#